data_AF-A0A0G1YVM8-F1
#
_entry.id   AF-A0A0G1YVM8-F1
#
_cell.length_a   1.000
_cell.length_b   1.000
_cell.length_c   1.000
_cell.angle_alpha   90.00
_cell.angle_beta   90.00
_cell.angle_gamma   90.00
#
_symmetry.space_group_name_H-M   'P 1'
#
loop_
_entity.id
_entity.type
_entity.pdbx_description
1 polymer ?
#
loop_
_entity_poly.entity_id
_entity_poly.type
_entity_poly.pdbx_seq_one_letter_code
_entity_poly.pdbx_strand_id
1 'polypeptide(L)'
;MIRTCTLTGQPFEIRQEDLKFLEEISPVFQGKKYPLPAPDLCPTARMQVRLAQRNERFLYHRKCDLSGKQIISCYSLDKPFPVYENDEWYSDKWDGKEYGMEFDFTQPFFEQFGKLRARV
;
A
#
# COMPACT_ATOMS: atom_id res chain seq x y z
N MET A 1 -21.82 -19.38 -0.58
CA MET A 1 -22.42 -18.55 0.50
C MET A 1 -22.67 -17.15 -0.04
N ILE A 2 -23.86 -16.58 0.14
CA ILE A 2 -24.12 -15.17 -0.23
C ILE A 2 -23.76 -14.27 0.96
N ARG A 3 -23.02 -13.19 0.72
CA ARG A 3 -22.68 -12.15 1.70
C ARG A 3 -23.04 -10.77 1.16
N THR A 4 -23.20 -9.80 2.05
CA THR A 4 -23.43 -8.39 1.71
C THR A 4 -22.11 -7.63 1.78
N CYS A 5 -21.76 -6.92 0.70
CA CYS A 5 -20.56 -6.08 0.65
C CYS A 5 -20.68 -4.91 1.63
N THR A 6 -19.72 -4.75 2.54
CA THR A 6 -19.75 -3.66 3.54
C THR A 6 -19.56 -2.27 2.95
N LEU A 7 -18.94 -2.15 1.76
CA LEU A 7 -18.73 -0.87 1.09
C LEU A 7 -19.90 -0.47 0.18
N THR A 8 -20.45 -1.41 -0.59
CA THR A 8 -21.45 -1.10 -1.62
C THR A 8 -22.88 -1.52 -1.25
N GLY A 9 -23.05 -2.30 -0.19
CA GLY A 9 -24.33 -2.89 0.20
C GLY A 9 -24.85 -3.99 -0.74
N GLN A 10 -24.13 -4.29 -1.83
CA GLN A 10 -24.57 -5.27 -2.83
C GLN A 10 -24.28 -6.71 -2.37
N PRO A 11 -25.17 -7.68 -2.67
CA PRO A 11 -24.89 -9.08 -2.42
C PRO A 11 -23.79 -9.58 -3.36
N PHE A 12 -22.96 -10.48 -2.86
CA PHE A 12 -21.97 -11.19 -3.66
C PHE A 12 -21.82 -12.63 -3.17
N GLU A 13 -21.46 -13.50 -4.10
CA GLU A 13 -21.21 -14.91 -3.81
C GLU A 13 -19.77 -15.14 -3.39
N ILE A 14 -19.59 -15.95 -2.34
CA ILE A 14 -18.34 -16.61 -1.99
C ILE A 14 -18.52 -18.09 -2.33
N ARG A 15 -17.73 -18.57 -3.28
CA ARG A 15 -17.82 -19.94 -3.77
C ARG A 15 -17.14 -20.90 -2.81
N GLN A 16 -17.47 -22.18 -2.91
CA GLN A 16 -16.87 -23.19 -2.03
C GLN A 16 -15.37 -23.34 -2.31
N GLU A 17 -14.96 -23.14 -3.56
CA GLU A 17 -13.56 -23.14 -3.99
C GLU A 17 -12.79 -21.99 -3.35
N ASP A 18 -13.42 -20.81 -3.19
CA ASP A 18 -12.80 -19.66 -2.50
C ASP A 18 -12.51 -20.01 -1.04
N LEU A 19 -13.46 -20.64 -0.35
CA LEU A 19 -13.30 -21.05 1.05
C LEU A 19 -12.22 -22.14 1.20
N LYS A 20 -12.19 -23.10 0.28
CA LYS A 20 -11.17 -24.14 0.26
C LYS A 20 -9.78 -23.55 0.03
N PHE A 21 -9.66 -22.63 -0.91
CA PHE A 21 -8.40 -21.93 -1.17
C PHE A 21 -7.93 -21.17 0.07
N LEU A 22 -8.80 -20.38 0.72
CA LEU A 22 -8.46 -19.66 1.95
C LEU A 22 -7.97 -20.61 3.05
N GLU A 23 -8.62 -21.76 3.22
CA GLU A 23 -8.19 -22.79 4.18
C GLU A 23 -6.81 -23.36 3.80
N GLU A 24 -6.54 -23.64 2.52
CA GLU A 24 -5.24 -24.15 2.05
C GLU A 24 -4.10 -23.15 2.28
N ILE A 25 -4.31 -21.87 2.01
CA ILE A 25 -3.28 -20.83 2.17
C ILE A 25 -3.19 -20.25 3.59
N SER A 26 -4.04 -20.72 4.50
CA SER A 26 -4.03 -20.27 5.89
C SER A 26 -2.71 -20.65 6.58
N PRO A 27 -1.95 -19.68 7.11
CA PRO A 27 -0.62 -19.93 7.61
C PRO A 27 -0.62 -20.82 8.86
N VAL A 28 0.43 -21.63 9.00
CA VAL A 28 0.66 -22.49 10.16
C VAL A 28 1.91 -22.01 10.87
N PHE A 29 1.75 -21.55 12.11
CA PHE A 29 2.87 -21.17 12.98
C PHE A 29 2.88 -22.09 14.19
N GLN A 30 4.03 -22.74 14.45
CA GLN A 30 4.22 -23.66 15.59
C GLN A 30 3.17 -24.78 15.65
N GLY A 31 2.81 -25.36 14.48
CA GLY A 31 1.81 -26.41 14.39
C GLY A 31 0.35 -25.95 14.58
N LYS A 32 0.12 -24.66 14.85
CA LYS A 32 -1.22 -24.07 14.92
C LYS A 32 -1.56 -23.35 13.61
N LYS A 33 -2.73 -23.70 13.04
CA LYS A 33 -3.26 -23.06 11.83
C LYS A 33 -4.05 -21.80 12.17
N TYR A 34 -3.84 -20.75 11.40
CA TYR A 34 -4.52 -19.46 11.55
C TYR A 34 -5.40 -19.23 10.32
N PRO A 35 -6.72 -19.50 10.40
CA PRO A 35 -7.60 -19.43 9.25
C PRO A 35 -7.72 -17.99 8.73
N LEU A 36 -7.56 -17.82 7.42
CA LEU A 36 -7.81 -16.55 6.77
C LEU A 36 -9.31 -16.28 6.67
N PRO A 37 -9.76 -15.05 7.00
CA PRO A 37 -11.17 -14.72 6.96
C PRO A 37 -11.69 -14.66 5.51
N ALA A 38 -12.94 -15.06 5.34
CA ALA A 38 -13.69 -14.80 4.12
C ALA A 38 -13.85 -13.30 3.89
N PRO A 39 -13.88 -12.81 2.63
CA PRO A 39 -13.96 -11.39 2.34
C PRO A 39 -15.29 -10.77 2.80
N ASP A 40 -15.22 -9.51 3.23
CA ASP A 40 -16.40 -8.67 3.54
C ASP A 40 -16.73 -7.70 2.40
N LEU A 41 -15.82 -7.58 1.43
CA LEU A 41 -15.94 -6.75 0.25
C LEU A 41 -16.19 -7.61 -0.99
N CYS A 42 -17.10 -7.17 -1.86
CA CYS A 42 -17.32 -7.82 -3.15
C CYS A 42 -16.06 -7.76 -4.02
N PRO A 43 -15.92 -8.62 -5.05
CA PRO A 43 -14.74 -8.66 -5.91
C PRO A 43 -14.32 -7.30 -6.48
N THR A 44 -15.28 -6.50 -6.96
CA THR A 44 -15.02 -5.16 -7.50
C THR A 44 -14.52 -4.19 -6.44
N ALA A 45 -15.12 -4.17 -5.24
CA ALA A 45 -14.68 -3.31 -4.15
C ALA A 45 -13.25 -3.69 -3.69
N ARG A 46 -12.94 -4.99 -3.59
CA ARG A 46 -11.57 -5.45 -3.30
C ARG A 46 -10.58 -4.96 -4.35
N MET A 47 -10.95 -5.00 -5.63
CA MET A 47 -10.10 -4.50 -6.71
C MET A 47 -9.88 -2.98 -6.60
N GLN A 48 -10.92 -2.21 -6.32
CA GLN A 48 -10.81 -0.76 -6.11
C GLN A 48 -9.86 -0.44 -4.96
N VAL A 49 -9.98 -1.11 -3.82
CA VAL A 49 -9.08 -0.90 -2.67
C VAL A 49 -7.64 -1.21 -3.01
N ARG A 50 -7.36 -2.33 -3.71
CA ARG A 50 -6.00 -2.67 -4.16
C ARG A 50 -5.42 -1.60 -5.10
N LEU A 51 -6.24 -1.05 -5.97
CA LEU A 51 -5.84 -0.05 -6.97
C LEU A 51 -5.84 1.39 -6.43
N ALA A 52 -6.30 1.62 -5.20
CA ALA A 52 -6.42 2.96 -4.64
C ALA A 52 -5.07 3.59 -4.25
N GLN A 53 -4.05 2.75 -3.98
CA GLN A 53 -2.80 3.24 -3.40
C GLN A 53 -1.78 3.69 -4.45
N ARG A 54 -1.68 3.00 -5.60
CA ARG A 54 -0.62 3.23 -6.60
C ARG A 54 -1.21 3.58 -7.95
N ASN A 55 -0.61 4.57 -8.61
CA ASN A 55 -0.94 4.91 -9.98
C ASN A 55 -0.16 3.99 -10.93
N GLU A 56 -0.77 2.87 -11.32
CA GLU A 56 -0.16 1.94 -12.29
C GLU A 56 -0.53 2.26 -13.75
N ARG A 57 -1.17 3.42 -14.00
CA ARG A 57 -1.75 3.77 -15.30
C ARG A 57 -0.94 4.82 -16.06
N PHE A 58 -0.31 5.73 -15.33
CA PHE A 58 0.47 6.82 -15.92
C PHE A 58 1.92 6.75 -15.45
N LEU A 59 2.83 6.81 -16.41
CA LEU A 59 4.26 6.82 -16.18
C LEU A 59 4.83 8.17 -16.61
N TYR A 60 5.77 8.67 -15.83
CA TYR A 60 6.37 9.99 -16.01
C TYR A 60 7.88 9.86 -16.12
N HIS A 61 8.45 10.63 -17.04
CA HIS A 61 9.88 10.90 -17.05
C HIS A 61 10.21 11.94 -15.97
N ARG A 62 11.07 11.58 -15.03
CA ARG A 62 11.57 12.50 -13.99
C ARG A 62 13.04 12.20 -13.69
N LYS A 63 13.66 13.05 -12.88
CA LYS A 63 14.97 12.76 -12.30
C LYS A 63 14.80 12.04 -10.96
N CYS A 64 15.69 11.11 -10.68
CA CYS A 64 15.87 10.53 -9.35
C CYS A 64 16.30 11.65 -8.41
N ASP A 65 15.62 11.82 -7.28
CA ASP A 65 15.91 12.92 -6.35
C ASP A 65 17.22 12.71 -5.56
N LEU A 66 17.76 11.48 -5.54
CA LEU A 66 19.07 11.18 -4.94
C LEU A 66 20.23 11.32 -5.94
N SER A 67 20.12 10.67 -7.10
CA SER A 67 21.24 10.56 -8.07
C SER A 67 21.16 11.55 -9.24
N GLY A 68 20.02 12.20 -9.45
CA GLY A 68 19.78 13.09 -10.59
C GLY A 68 19.59 12.38 -11.94
N LYS A 69 19.70 11.05 -12.00
CA LYS A 69 19.54 10.25 -13.23
C LYS A 69 18.10 10.34 -13.75
N GLN A 70 17.95 10.26 -15.07
CA GLN A 70 16.63 10.21 -15.69
C GLN A 70 16.00 8.83 -15.47
N ILE A 71 14.79 8.80 -14.91
CA ILE A 71 14.06 7.58 -14.57
C ILE A 71 12.62 7.64 -15.07
N ILE A 72 11.98 6.48 -15.12
CA ILE A 72 10.53 6.33 -15.33
C ILE A 72 9.91 6.02 -13.97
N SER A 73 8.92 6.80 -13.56
CA SER A 73 8.21 6.63 -12.29
C SER A 73 6.70 6.75 -12.45
N CYS A 74 5.93 6.09 -11.59
CA CYS A 74 4.50 6.32 -11.44
C CYS A 74 4.17 7.64 -10.73
N TYR A 75 5.16 8.30 -10.13
CA TYR A 75 5.01 9.58 -9.45
C TYR A 75 5.36 10.73 -10.39
N SER A 76 4.39 11.62 -10.58
CA SER A 76 4.56 12.86 -11.34
C SER A 76 5.47 13.87 -10.63
N LEU A 77 5.95 14.88 -11.36
CA LEU A 77 6.95 15.83 -10.86
C LEU A 77 6.43 16.75 -9.74
N ASP A 78 5.10 16.91 -9.61
CA ASP A 78 4.44 17.72 -8.58
C ASP A 78 4.37 17.04 -7.21
N LYS A 79 4.83 15.79 -7.07
CA LYS A 79 4.77 15.11 -5.77
C LYS A 79 5.74 15.74 -4.78
N PRO A 80 5.29 16.01 -3.54
CA PRO A 80 6.07 16.78 -2.58
C PRO A 80 7.21 15.97 -1.95
N PHE A 81 7.22 14.65 -2.14
CA PHE A 81 8.20 13.73 -1.57
C PHE A 81 9.25 13.28 -2.59
N PRO A 82 10.47 12.93 -2.12
CA PRO A 82 11.53 12.45 -2.98
C PRO A 82 11.17 11.10 -3.61
N VAL A 83 11.64 10.88 -4.84
CA VAL A 83 11.45 9.64 -5.58
C VAL A 83 12.80 9.13 -6.05
N TYR A 84 13.20 7.98 -5.51
CA TYR A 84 14.47 7.34 -5.82
C TYR A 84 14.30 6.21 -6.85
N GLU A 85 15.36 5.95 -7.61
CA GLU A 85 15.46 4.75 -8.44
C GLU A 85 15.70 3.51 -7.57
N ASN A 86 15.36 2.32 -8.08
CA ASN A 86 15.45 1.09 -7.28
C ASN A 86 16.85 0.85 -6.72
N ASP A 87 17.89 0.99 -7.54
CA ASP A 87 19.27 0.76 -7.10
C ASP A 87 19.69 1.69 -5.96
N GLU A 88 19.25 2.95 -6.00
CA GLU A 88 19.53 3.94 -4.96
C GLU A 88 18.68 3.67 -3.71
N TRP A 89 17.39 3.32 -3.88
CA TRP A 89 16.48 2.98 -2.79
C TRP A 89 16.97 1.77 -1.97
N TYR A 90 17.52 0.75 -2.63
CA TYR A 90 18.08 -0.43 -1.96
C TYR A 90 19.56 -0.30 -1.60
N SER A 91 20.17 0.87 -1.82
CA SER A 91 21.55 1.14 -1.41
C SER A 91 21.61 1.76 -0.03
N ASP A 92 22.81 1.80 0.55
CA ASP A 92 23.10 2.49 1.81
C ASP A 92 23.34 4.01 1.64
N LYS A 93 22.96 4.59 0.49
CA LYS A 93 23.22 6.02 0.19
C LYS A 93 22.21 6.98 0.83
N TRP A 94 21.17 6.46 1.47
CA TRP A 94 20.19 7.24 2.22
C TRP A 94 19.86 6.48 3.51
N ASP A 95 19.57 7.22 4.60
CA ASP A 95 19.18 6.62 5.88
C ASP A 95 17.72 6.98 6.19
N GLY A 96 16.92 5.95 6.50
CA GLY A 96 15.53 6.11 6.86
C GLY A 96 15.27 6.89 8.16
N LYS A 97 16.32 7.24 8.91
CA LYS A 97 16.24 8.11 10.08
C LYS A 97 16.38 9.59 9.76
N GLU A 98 16.94 9.95 8.60
CA GLU A 98 17.25 11.35 8.25
C GLU A 98 16.00 12.22 8.13
N TYR A 99 14.90 11.66 7.65
CA TYR A 99 13.63 12.38 7.47
C TYR A 99 12.76 12.41 8.74
N GLY A 100 13.23 11.82 9.83
CA GLY A 100 12.51 11.74 11.11
C GLY A 100 12.08 13.11 11.64
N MET A 101 10.99 13.13 12.40
CA MET A 101 10.55 14.30 13.16
C MET A 101 10.17 13.89 14.57
N GLU A 102 10.39 14.80 15.51
CA GLU A 102 9.85 14.67 16.86
C GLU A 102 8.32 14.73 16.82
N PHE A 103 7.68 13.90 17.64
CA PHE A 103 6.22 13.87 17.74
C PHE A 103 5.74 14.94 18.73
N ASP A 104 4.90 15.85 18.25
CA ASP A 104 4.27 16.90 19.05
C ASP A 104 2.89 16.45 19.53
N PHE A 105 2.77 16.15 20.83
CA PHE A 105 1.50 15.72 21.44
C PHE A 105 0.42 16.81 21.47
N THR A 106 0.75 18.06 21.14
CA THR A 106 -0.21 19.16 21.05
C THR A 106 -0.89 19.27 19.69
N GLN A 107 -0.36 18.59 18.65
CA GLN A 107 -0.89 18.63 17.29
C GLN A 107 -1.64 17.34 16.91
N PRO A 108 -2.66 17.42 16.03
CA PRO A 108 -3.31 16.24 15.49
C PRO A 108 -2.34 15.32 14.74
N PHE A 109 -2.51 14.00 14.90
CA PHE A 109 -1.66 12.98 14.28
C PHE A 109 -1.54 13.13 12.75
N PHE A 110 -2.66 13.32 12.05
CA PHE A 110 -2.68 13.30 10.58
C PHE A 110 -1.95 14.48 9.94
N GLU A 111 -1.89 15.63 10.61
CA GLU A 111 -1.12 16.78 10.12
C GLU A 111 0.39 16.52 10.19
N GLN A 112 0.84 16.01 11.33
CA GLN A 112 2.24 15.64 11.55
C GLN A 112 2.64 14.49 10.62
N PHE A 113 1.78 13.48 10.49
CA PHE A 113 1.98 12.38 9.55
C PHE A 113 2.03 12.85 8.10
N GLY A 114 1.20 13.82 7.71
CA GLY A 114 1.25 14.46 6.39
C GLY A 114 2.59 15.16 6.14
N LYS A 115 3.10 15.90 7.14
CA LYS A 115 4.43 16.52 7.07
C LYS A 115 5.54 15.48 6.94
N LEU A 116 5.44 14.35 7.65
CA LEU A 116 6.41 13.26 7.57
C LEU A 116 6.39 12.61 6.18
N ARG A 117 5.20 12.31 5.66
CA ARG A 117 5.01 11.74 4.32
C ARG A 117 5.41 12.67 3.19
N ALA A 118 5.51 13.98 3.40
CA ALA A 118 6.06 14.89 2.41
C ALA A 118 7.60 14.82 2.34
N ARG A 119 8.26 14.21 3.33
CA ARG A 119 9.71 14.03 3.37
C ARG A 119 10.17 12.65 2.89
N VAL A 120 9.23 11.72 2.63
CA VAL A 120 9.50 10.31 2.28
C VAL A 120 8.67 9.80 1.12
#